data_AF-A0A3P7K049-F1
#
_entry.id   AF-A0A3P7K049-F1
#
_cell.length_a   1.000
_cell.length_b   1.000
_cell.length_c   1.000
_cell.angle_alpha   90.00
_cell.angle_beta   90.00
_cell.angle_gamma   90.00
#
_symmetry.space_group_name_H-M   'P 1'
#
loop_
_entity.id
_entity.type
_entity.pdbx_description
1 polymer ?
#
loop_
_entity_poly.entity_id
_entity_poly.type
_entity_poly.pdbx_seq_one_letter_code
_entity_poly.pdbx_strand_id
1 'polypeptide(L)'
;MMDRYSYYQAWLHRKYGKYREAIEVLELALQEAEQRKDLLPITRVYDELANTFYEMGNLDDAFKYFQIVVNRLVTLHGKRDSDPEFIGVSLKLADIFAQKGQLDDAEVGFSHCVRKQMMVVDEHMKKYSVAQGALVEDRHVADTQGPIYTDPIALFGMALERYAHFLVGSKSTFEAVRT
;
A
#
# COMPACT_ATOMS: atom_id res chain seq x y z
N MET A 1 6.83 -22.67 -7.56
CA MET A 1 7.40 -22.87 -6.21
C MET A 1 8.58 -21.91 -5.94
N MET A 2 9.38 -21.58 -6.96
CA MET A 2 10.52 -20.63 -6.87
C MET A 2 10.10 -19.21 -6.46
N ASP A 3 9.01 -18.67 -7.01
CA ASP A 3 8.61 -17.26 -6.79
C ASP A 3 8.43 -16.89 -5.31
N ARG A 4 7.76 -17.74 -4.54
CA ARG A 4 7.50 -17.50 -3.10
C ARG A 4 8.80 -17.49 -2.30
N TYR A 5 9.79 -18.28 -2.71
CA TYR A 5 11.10 -18.30 -2.08
C TYR A 5 11.87 -17.02 -2.38
N SER A 6 11.89 -16.56 -3.63
CA SER A 6 12.57 -15.32 -4.02
C SER A 6 12.01 -14.09 -3.30
N TYR A 7 10.67 -13.97 -3.16
CA TYR A 7 10.07 -12.88 -2.41
C TYR A 7 10.45 -12.91 -0.92
N TYR A 8 10.44 -14.09 -0.31
CA TYR A 8 10.84 -14.23 1.10
C TYR A 8 12.31 -13.88 1.31
N GLN A 9 13.20 -14.32 0.41
CA GLN A 9 14.62 -13.97 0.47
C GLN A 9 14.84 -12.47 0.31
N ALA A 10 14.21 -11.83 -0.68
CA ALA A 10 14.29 -10.39 -0.88
C ALA A 10 13.79 -9.61 0.35
N TRP A 11 12.67 -10.02 0.93
CA TRP A 11 12.15 -9.46 2.18
C TRP A 11 13.12 -9.64 3.35
N LEU A 12 13.75 -10.82 3.47
CA LEU A 12 14.72 -11.09 4.52
C LEU A 12 15.97 -10.21 4.37
N HIS A 13 16.47 -10.06 3.14
CA HIS A 13 17.58 -9.16 2.84
C HIS A 13 17.26 -7.72 3.23
N ARG A 14 16.10 -7.19 2.82
CA ARG A 14 15.59 -5.88 3.23
C ARG A 14 15.55 -5.70 4.75
N LYS A 15 15.00 -6.68 5.47
CA LYS A 15 14.90 -6.65 6.93
C LYS A 15 16.27 -6.48 7.61
N TYR A 16 17.34 -6.95 6.99
CA TYR A 16 18.72 -6.81 7.48
C TYR A 16 19.50 -5.66 6.82
N GLY A 17 18.83 -4.75 6.10
CA GLY A 17 19.47 -3.63 5.41
C GLY A 17 20.30 -4.01 4.18
N LYS A 18 20.18 -5.26 3.72
CA LYS A 18 20.90 -5.81 2.55
C LYS A 18 20.14 -5.50 1.26
N TYR A 19 19.94 -4.21 0.99
CA TYR A 19 19.07 -3.76 -0.11
C TYR A 19 19.58 -4.19 -1.48
N ARG A 20 20.89 -4.19 -1.70
CA ARG A 20 21.48 -4.61 -2.97
C ARG A 20 21.19 -6.08 -3.25
N GLU A 21 21.40 -6.96 -2.28
CA GLU A 21 21.11 -8.38 -2.41
C GLU A 21 19.61 -8.63 -2.61
N ALA A 22 18.74 -7.84 -1.97
CA ALA A 22 17.30 -7.89 -2.22
C ALA A 22 16.96 -7.54 -3.68
N ILE A 23 17.58 -6.48 -4.23
CA ILE A 23 17.39 -6.08 -5.63
C ILE A 23 17.87 -7.18 -6.58
N GLU A 24 19.05 -7.74 -6.36
CA GLU A 24 19.62 -8.81 -7.22
C GLU A 24 18.67 -10.04 -7.27
N VAL A 25 18.12 -10.45 -6.13
CA VAL A 25 17.12 -11.55 -6.07
C VAL A 25 15.84 -11.19 -6.84
N LEU A 26 15.38 -9.94 -6.73
CA LEU A 26 14.16 -9.47 -7.38
C LEU A 26 14.34 -9.31 -8.90
N GLU A 27 15.50 -8.84 -9.37
CA GLU A 27 15.78 -8.73 -10.81
C GLU A 27 15.79 -10.10 -11.49
N LEU A 28 16.37 -11.11 -10.84
CA LEU A 28 16.30 -12.50 -11.33
C LEU A 28 14.84 -12.99 -11.36
N ALA A 29 14.06 -12.73 -10.31
CA ALA A 29 12.65 -13.10 -10.27
C ALA A 29 11.82 -12.37 -11.35
N LEU A 30 12.17 -11.12 -11.68
CA LEU A 30 11.55 -10.36 -12.77
C LEU A 30 11.80 -11.03 -14.12
N GLN A 31 13.06 -11.34 -14.42
CA GLN A 31 13.45 -12.00 -15.67
C GLN A 31 12.70 -13.32 -15.86
N GLU A 32 12.62 -14.15 -14.83
CA GLU A 32 11.87 -15.40 -14.87
C GLU A 32 10.37 -15.17 -15.11
N ALA A 33 9.77 -14.22 -14.42
CA ALA A 33 8.35 -13.90 -14.56
C ALA A 33 8.03 -13.36 -15.97
N GLU A 34 8.92 -12.54 -16.55
CA GLU A 34 8.82 -12.03 -17.92
C GLU A 34 8.96 -13.14 -18.97
N GLN A 35 9.89 -14.08 -18.77
CA GLN A 35 10.04 -15.25 -19.64
C GLN A 35 8.77 -16.10 -19.65
N ARG A 36 8.13 -16.27 -18.49
CA ARG A 36 6.83 -16.96 -18.36
C ARG A 36 5.65 -16.13 -18.84
N LYS A 37 5.84 -14.84 -19.12
CA LYS A 37 4.80 -13.86 -19.47
C LYS A 37 3.69 -13.76 -18.41
N ASP A 38 4.03 -13.97 -17.14
CA ASP A 38 3.05 -13.98 -16.06
C ASP A 38 2.87 -12.57 -15.48
N LEU A 39 1.76 -11.92 -15.83
CA LEU A 39 1.54 -10.51 -15.54
C LEU A 39 1.47 -10.20 -14.05
N LEU A 40 0.94 -11.13 -13.24
CA LEU A 40 0.74 -10.90 -11.81
C LEU A 40 2.06 -10.96 -11.04
N PRO A 41 2.90 -12.02 -11.15
CA PRO A 41 4.26 -12.04 -10.60
C PRO A 41 5.13 -10.89 -11.08
N ILE A 42 5.07 -10.49 -12.37
CA ILE A 42 5.81 -9.31 -12.84
C ILE A 42 5.42 -8.06 -12.04
N THR A 43 4.11 -7.86 -11.83
CA THR A 43 3.61 -6.70 -11.06
C THR A 43 4.04 -6.77 -9.59
N ARG A 44 4.01 -7.97 -9.02
CA ARG A 44 4.46 -8.20 -7.64
C ARG A 44 5.95 -7.93 -7.47
N VAL A 45 6.79 -8.33 -8.44
CA VAL A 45 8.22 -8.04 -8.41
C VAL A 45 8.47 -6.53 -8.48
N TYR A 46 7.73 -5.80 -9.33
CA TYR A 46 7.82 -4.33 -9.36
C TYR A 46 7.43 -3.68 -8.02
N ASP A 47 6.40 -4.18 -7.33
CA ASP A 47 6.04 -3.68 -5.99
C ASP A 47 7.13 -3.98 -4.96
N GLU A 48 7.70 -5.18 -4.95
CA GLU A 48 8.80 -5.51 -4.03
C GLU A 48 10.07 -4.69 -4.33
N LEU A 49 10.39 -4.42 -5.60
CA LEU A 49 11.49 -3.51 -5.98
C LEU A 49 11.21 -2.10 -5.46
N ALA A 50 10.01 -1.57 -5.70
CA ALA A 50 9.62 -0.25 -5.21
C ALA A 50 9.75 -0.14 -3.69
N ASN A 51 9.29 -1.15 -2.96
CA ASN A 51 9.42 -1.23 -1.51
C ASN A 51 10.88 -1.31 -1.06
N THR A 52 11.73 -2.03 -1.80
CA THR A 52 13.16 -2.12 -1.52
C THR A 52 13.84 -0.76 -1.67
N PHE A 53 13.57 -0.04 -2.76
CA PHE A 53 14.11 1.30 -2.98
C PHE A 53 13.58 2.31 -1.95
N TYR A 54 12.30 2.20 -1.60
CA TYR A 54 11.68 3.06 -0.60
C TYR A 54 12.35 2.89 0.77
N GLU A 55 12.53 1.66 1.24
CA GLU A 55 13.22 1.37 2.51
C GLU A 55 14.71 1.75 2.47
N MET A 56 15.34 1.70 1.30
CA MET A 56 16.71 2.16 1.07
C MET A 56 16.84 3.70 1.09
N GLY A 57 15.73 4.43 1.04
CA GLY A 57 15.70 5.90 0.92
C GLY A 57 15.95 6.42 -0.51
N ASN A 58 16.02 5.53 -1.50
CA ASN A 58 16.11 5.92 -2.90
C ASN A 58 14.71 6.22 -3.45
N LEU A 59 14.23 7.43 -3.15
CA LEU A 59 12.85 7.84 -3.42
C LEU A 59 12.52 7.97 -4.91
N ASP A 60 13.51 8.27 -5.76
CA ASP A 60 13.28 8.42 -7.21
C ASP A 60 12.96 7.09 -7.88
N ASP A 61 13.74 6.04 -7.58
CA ASP A 61 13.45 4.70 -8.09
C ASP A 61 12.20 4.11 -7.45
N ALA A 62 11.99 4.31 -6.15
CA ALA A 62 10.77 3.89 -5.47
C ALA A 62 9.52 4.49 -6.15
N PHE A 63 9.54 5.80 -6.42
CA PHE A 63 8.46 6.51 -7.09
C PHE A 63 8.18 5.91 -8.47
N LYS A 64 9.22 5.76 -9.29
CA LYS A 64 9.12 5.19 -10.64
C LYS A 64 8.48 3.81 -10.61
N TYR A 65 8.93 2.91 -9.73
CA TYR A 65 8.39 1.55 -9.67
C TYR A 65 6.97 1.51 -9.10
N PHE A 66 6.63 2.31 -8.09
CA PHE A 66 5.25 2.39 -7.61
C PHE A 66 4.29 2.94 -8.68
N GLN A 67 4.71 3.89 -9.51
CA GLN A 67 3.90 4.36 -10.65
C GLN A 67 3.64 3.23 -11.65
N ILE A 68 4.66 2.41 -11.95
CA ILE A 68 4.49 1.21 -12.79
C ILE A 68 3.47 0.26 -12.16
N VAL A 69 3.56 0.00 -10.85
CA VAL A 69 2.63 -0.89 -10.14
C VAL A 69 1.20 -0.37 -10.24
N VAL A 70 0.95 0.90 -9.91
CA VAL A 70 -0.38 1.52 -10.02
C VAL A 70 -0.94 1.40 -11.44
N ASN A 71 -0.15 1.73 -12.45
CA ASN A 71 -0.57 1.62 -13.83
C ASN A 71 -0.95 0.18 -14.20
N ARG A 72 -0.14 -0.81 -13.79
CA ARG A 72 -0.41 -2.23 -14.05
C ARG A 72 -1.63 -2.74 -13.29
N LEU A 73 -1.83 -2.33 -12.04
CA LEU A 73 -3.01 -2.69 -11.25
C LEU A 73 -4.29 -2.28 -11.97
N VAL A 74 -4.35 -1.06 -12.51
CA VAL A 74 -5.52 -0.57 -13.24
C VAL A 74 -5.64 -1.23 -14.62
N THR A 75 -4.58 -1.22 -15.42
CA THR A 75 -4.65 -1.58 -16.84
C THR A 75 -4.63 -3.08 -17.11
N LEU A 76 -3.95 -3.85 -16.28
CA LEU A 76 -3.76 -5.30 -16.49
C LEU A 76 -4.56 -6.15 -15.50
N HIS A 77 -4.78 -5.65 -14.29
CA HIS A 77 -5.44 -6.41 -13.22
C HIS A 77 -6.86 -5.93 -12.91
N GLY A 78 -7.35 -4.91 -13.62
CA GLY A 78 -8.71 -4.38 -13.48
C GLY A 78 -9.01 -3.81 -12.09
N LYS A 79 -7.96 -3.43 -11.34
CA LYS A 79 -8.10 -2.88 -9.99
C LYS A 79 -8.63 -1.45 -10.05
N ARG A 80 -9.48 -1.14 -9.08
CA ARG A 80 -10.07 0.19 -8.89
C ARG A 80 -9.29 0.95 -7.83
N ASP A 81 -9.53 2.25 -7.79
CA ASP A 81 -8.91 3.16 -6.82
C ASP A 81 -9.39 2.93 -5.36
N SER A 82 -10.38 2.07 -5.16
CA SER A 82 -10.85 1.61 -3.85
C SER A 82 -10.21 0.29 -3.39
N ASP A 83 -9.54 -0.43 -4.28
CA ASP A 83 -9.07 -1.79 -3.97
C ASP A 83 -7.81 -1.73 -3.08
N PRO A 84 -7.65 -2.67 -2.13
CA PRO A 84 -6.59 -2.62 -1.12
C PRO A 84 -5.18 -2.46 -1.70
N GLU A 85 -4.87 -3.15 -2.79
CA GLU A 85 -3.54 -3.09 -3.41
C GLU A 85 -3.25 -1.72 -4.01
N PHE A 86 -4.26 -1.06 -4.60
CA PHE A 86 -4.12 0.29 -5.15
C PHE A 86 -3.88 1.31 -4.03
N ILE A 87 -4.65 1.20 -2.95
CA ILE A 87 -4.56 2.10 -1.78
C ILE A 87 -3.19 1.95 -1.11
N GLY A 88 -2.73 0.72 -0.89
CA GLY A 88 -1.44 0.47 -0.25
C GLY A 88 -0.27 1.13 -0.99
N VAL A 89 -0.26 1.05 -2.33
CA VAL A 89 0.76 1.71 -3.16
C VAL A 89 0.57 3.23 -3.20
N SER A 90 -0.67 3.71 -3.30
CA SER A 90 -0.98 5.14 -3.36
C SER A 90 -0.59 5.88 -2.08
N LEU A 91 -0.77 5.26 -0.92
CA LEU A 91 -0.29 5.82 0.35
C LEU A 91 1.25 5.93 0.38
N LYS A 92 1.99 5.00 -0.24
CA LYS A 92 3.46 5.08 -0.35
C LYS A 92 3.89 6.18 -1.32
N LEU A 93 3.18 6.38 -2.43
CA LEU A 93 3.41 7.50 -3.34
C LEU A 93 3.16 8.86 -2.66
N ALA A 94 2.04 8.99 -1.92
CA ALA A 94 1.74 10.20 -1.15
C ALA A 94 2.84 10.54 -0.13
N ASP A 95 3.36 9.51 0.53
CA ASP A 95 4.47 9.66 1.46
C ASP A 95 5.79 10.04 0.79
N ILE A 96 6.10 9.47 -0.38
CA ILE A 96 7.24 9.91 -1.19
C ILE A 96 7.12 11.38 -1.56
N PHE A 97 5.93 11.84 -1.98
CA PHE A 97 5.71 13.27 -2.24
C PHE A 97 6.01 14.12 -1.00
N ALA A 98 5.54 13.69 0.18
CA ALA A 98 5.81 14.39 1.42
C ALA A 98 7.31 14.48 1.74
N GLN A 99 8.04 13.36 1.61
CA GLN A 99 9.48 13.31 1.85
C GLN A 99 10.28 14.18 0.86
N LYS A 100 9.78 14.34 -0.36
CA LYS A 100 10.36 15.24 -1.38
C LYS A 100 9.95 16.71 -1.21
N GLY A 101 9.16 17.04 -0.19
CA GLY A 101 8.66 18.40 0.07
C GLY A 101 7.50 18.84 -0.82
N GLN A 102 6.92 17.92 -1.60
CA GLN A 102 5.78 18.16 -2.47
C GLN A 102 4.48 18.00 -1.67
N LEU A 103 4.25 18.94 -0.73
CA LEU A 103 3.19 18.80 0.28
C LEU A 103 1.78 18.80 -0.32
N ASP A 104 1.53 19.58 -1.37
CA ASP A 104 0.21 19.62 -2.02
C ASP A 104 -0.15 18.28 -2.69
N ASP A 105 0.81 17.66 -3.39
CA ASP A 105 0.63 16.35 -4.02
C ASP A 105 0.43 15.24 -2.96
N ALA A 106 1.18 15.32 -1.86
CA ALA A 106 1.03 14.41 -0.73
C ALA A 106 -0.36 14.51 -0.09
N GLU A 107 -0.83 15.72 0.17
CA GLU A 107 -2.17 16.02 0.72
C GLU A 107 -3.27 15.43 -0.17
N VAL A 108 -3.19 15.66 -1.49
CA VAL A 108 -4.14 15.09 -2.45
C VAL A 108 -4.13 13.56 -2.41
N GLY A 109 -2.94 12.95 -2.38
CA GLY A 109 -2.78 11.49 -2.35
C GLY A 109 -3.34 10.86 -1.08
N PHE A 110 -2.99 11.38 0.10
CA PHE A 110 -3.49 10.87 1.37
C PHE A 110 -5.00 11.06 1.52
N SER A 111 -5.51 12.27 1.22
CA SER A 111 -6.94 12.59 1.27
C SER A 111 -7.76 11.69 0.35
N HIS A 112 -7.26 11.41 -0.87
CA HIS A 112 -7.88 10.48 -1.79
C HIS A 112 -8.02 9.07 -1.16
N CYS A 113 -6.93 8.53 -0.60
CA CYS A 113 -6.93 7.20 0.00
C CYS A 113 -7.91 7.09 1.17
N VAL A 114 -7.88 8.07 2.09
CA VAL A 114 -8.77 8.14 3.25
C VAL A 114 -10.23 8.20 2.80
N ARG A 115 -10.56 9.07 1.84
CA ARG A 115 -11.92 9.22 1.33
C ARG A 115 -12.45 7.92 0.71
N LYS A 116 -11.63 7.25 -0.10
CA LYS A 116 -12.02 5.97 -0.74
C LYS A 116 -12.23 4.87 0.30
N GLN A 117 -11.32 4.74 1.25
CA GLN A 117 -11.46 3.74 2.31
C GLN A 117 -12.61 4.03 3.27
N MET A 118 -12.94 5.30 3.52
CA MET A 118 -14.14 5.67 4.27
C MET A 118 -15.42 5.16 3.59
N MET A 119 -15.53 5.30 2.26
CA MET A 119 -16.67 4.76 1.50
C MET A 119 -16.74 3.24 1.58
N VAL A 120 -15.59 2.56 1.44
CA VAL A 120 -15.51 1.09 1.55
C VAL A 120 -15.96 0.61 2.93
N VAL A 121 -15.50 1.27 4.00
CA VAL A 121 -15.90 0.93 5.37
C VAL A 121 -17.38 1.23 5.61
N ASP A 122 -17.92 2.35 5.13
CA ASP A 122 -19.36 2.66 5.26
C ASP A 122 -20.25 1.59 4.60
N GLU A 123 -19.92 1.19 3.36
CA GLU A 123 -20.60 0.10 2.67
C GLU A 123 -20.44 -1.25 3.39
N HIS A 124 -19.22 -1.53 3.88
CA HIS A 124 -18.92 -2.71 4.65
C HIS A 124 -19.79 -2.77 5.91
N MET A 125 -19.79 -1.72 6.74
CA MET A 125 -20.55 -1.66 7.99
C MET A 125 -22.07 -1.76 7.73
N LYS A 126 -22.59 -1.19 6.64
CA LYS A 126 -24.00 -1.37 6.23
C LYS A 126 -24.33 -2.84 5.95
N LYS A 127 -23.45 -3.57 5.26
CA LYS A 127 -23.66 -4.99 4.95
C LYS A 127 -23.75 -5.84 6.23
N TYR A 128 -22.89 -5.57 7.21
CA TYR A 128 -22.85 -6.35 8.46
C TYR A 128 -23.90 -5.93 9.49
N SER A 129 -24.33 -4.65 9.50
CA SER A 129 -25.45 -4.20 10.33
C SER A 129 -26.81 -4.71 9.82
N VAL A 130 -27.02 -4.75 8.49
CA VAL A 130 -28.28 -5.25 7.89
C VAL A 130 -28.39 -6.78 7.96
N ALA A 131 -27.29 -7.51 7.87
CA ALA A 131 -27.29 -8.98 7.94
C ALA A 131 -27.69 -9.56 9.32
N GLN A 132 -27.69 -8.75 10.39
CA GLN A 132 -28.01 -9.16 11.77
C GLN A 132 -29.39 -8.70 12.26
N GLY A 133 -30.25 -8.19 11.37
CA GLY A 133 -31.55 -7.60 11.71
C GLY A 133 -32.65 -8.51 12.27
N ALA A 134 -32.34 -9.65 12.92
CA ALA A 134 -33.37 -10.44 13.60
C ALA A 134 -32.92 -11.28 14.81
N LEU A 135 -31.63 -11.56 15.03
CA LEU A 135 -31.20 -12.39 16.16
C LEU A 135 -29.82 -11.95 16.64
N VAL A 136 -29.81 -11.22 17.77
CA VAL A 136 -28.65 -10.90 18.64
C VAL A 136 -27.51 -10.15 17.92
N GLU A 137 -27.23 -8.92 18.35
CA GLU A 137 -25.94 -8.27 18.07
C GLU A 137 -24.84 -9.21 18.55
N ASP A 138 -24.22 -9.94 17.62
CA ASP A 138 -23.10 -10.79 17.97
C ASP A 138 -21.95 -9.86 18.34
N ARG A 139 -21.69 -9.69 19.65
CA ARG A 139 -20.66 -8.79 20.18
C ARG A 139 -19.24 -9.12 19.69
N HIS A 140 -19.09 -10.19 18.90
CA HIS A 140 -17.84 -10.78 18.44
C HIS A 140 -17.80 -11.00 16.91
N VAL A 141 -18.41 -10.14 16.09
CA VAL A 141 -18.34 -10.25 14.60
C VAL A 141 -16.90 -10.33 14.09
N ALA A 142 -15.98 -9.60 14.72
CA ALA A 142 -14.56 -9.67 14.40
C ALA A 142 -13.97 -11.07 14.66
N ASP A 143 -14.38 -11.73 15.75
CA ASP A 143 -13.89 -13.06 16.10
C ASP A 143 -14.51 -14.16 15.21
N THR A 144 -15.74 -13.95 14.72
CA THR A 144 -16.44 -14.93 13.88
C THR A 144 -16.11 -14.82 12.39
N GLN A 145 -15.93 -13.59 11.87
CA GLN A 145 -15.66 -13.34 10.45
C GLN A 145 -14.18 -13.10 10.15
N GLY A 146 -13.37 -12.80 11.17
CA GLY A 146 -11.93 -12.63 11.04
C GLY A 146 -11.53 -11.57 9.99
N PRO A 147 -10.52 -11.86 9.14
CA PRO A 147 -9.97 -10.92 8.16
C PRO A 147 -11.01 -10.29 7.22
N ILE A 148 -12.05 -11.03 6.84
CA ILE A 148 -13.08 -10.53 5.92
C ILE A 148 -13.77 -9.29 6.50
N TYR A 149 -13.95 -9.26 7.82
CA TYR A 149 -14.53 -8.12 8.53
C TYR A 149 -13.48 -7.09 8.94
N THR A 150 -12.32 -7.54 9.41
CA THR A 150 -11.31 -6.63 9.97
C THR A 150 -10.48 -5.91 8.94
N ASP A 151 -10.22 -6.49 7.77
CA ASP A 151 -9.26 -5.95 6.79
C ASP A 151 -9.66 -4.57 6.24
N PRO A 152 -10.92 -4.33 5.82
CA PRO A 152 -11.32 -3.00 5.35
C PRO A 152 -11.19 -1.93 6.43
N ILE A 153 -11.54 -2.28 7.68
CA ILE A 153 -11.43 -1.39 8.83
C ILE A 153 -9.96 -1.08 9.14
N ALA A 154 -9.11 -2.11 9.12
CA ALA A 154 -7.67 -1.98 9.37
C ALA A 154 -6.99 -1.12 8.29
N LEU A 155 -7.32 -1.32 7.01
CA LEU A 155 -6.78 -0.51 5.92
C LEU A 155 -7.22 0.95 6.02
N PHE A 156 -8.47 1.21 6.39
CA PHE A 156 -8.93 2.56 6.65
C PHE A 156 -8.19 3.21 7.83
N GLY A 157 -8.01 2.47 8.93
CA GLY A 157 -7.21 2.91 10.07
C GLY A 157 -5.78 3.27 9.70
N MET A 158 -5.12 2.42 8.89
CA MET A 158 -3.77 2.68 8.37
C MET A 158 -3.74 3.94 7.50
N ALA A 159 -4.73 4.14 6.62
CA ALA A 159 -4.80 5.34 5.79
C ALA A 159 -4.95 6.62 6.64
N LEU A 160 -5.80 6.58 7.68
CA LEU A 160 -5.99 7.68 8.63
C LEU A 160 -4.71 7.97 9.43
N GLU A 161 -4.05 6.93 9.95
CA GLU A 161 -2.81 7.05 10.72
C GLU A 161 -1.72 7.75 9.89
N ARG A 162 -1.48 7.25 8.66
CA ARG A 162 -0.44 7.81 7.79
C ARG A 162 -0.74 9.26 7.41
N TYR A 163 -2.01 9.56 7.12
CA TYR A 163 -2.41 10.93 6.83
C TYR A 163 -2.27 11.85 8.05
N ALA A 164 -2.62 11.38 9.24
CA ALA A 164 -2.41 12.12 10.49
C ALA A 164 -0.93 12.42 10.74
N HIS A 165 -0.04 11.45 10.52
CA HIS A 165 1.41 11.67 10.59
C HIS A 165 1.88 12.74 9.61
N PHE A 166 1.41 12.70 8.37
CA PHE A 166 1.68 13.73 7.38
C PHE A 166 1.23 15.12 7.85
N LEU A 167 0.00 15.26 8.36
CA LEU A 167 -0.55 16.53 8.83
C LEU A 167 0.20 17.12 10.03
N VAL A 168 0.67 16.27 10.96
CA VAL A 168 1.48 16.71 12.11
C VAL A 168 2.88 17.13 11.65
N GLY A 169 3.48 16.37 10.73
CA GLY A 169 4.79 16.67 10.16
C GLY A 169 4.79 17.98 9.36
N SER A 170 3.76 18.19 8.53
CA SER A 170 3.64 19.40 7.70
C SER A 170 3.42 20.66 8.53
N LYS A 171 2.63 20.61 9.61
CA LYS A 171 2.46 21.76 10.52
C LYS A 171 3.78 22.18 11.16
N SER A 172 4.56 21.21 11.62
CA SER A 172 5.87 21.46 12.24
C SER A 172 6.84 22.16 11.27
N THR A 173 6.84 21.80 9.99
CA THR A 173 7.68 22.45 8.98
C THR A 173 7.20 23.86 8.64
N PHE A 174 5.89 24.10 8.57
CA PHE A 174 5.33 25.45 8.38
C PHE A 174 5.66 26.39 9.54
N GLU A 175 5.66 25.90 10.77
CA GLU A 175 6.03 26.69 11.95
C GLU A 175 7.53 27.00 11.98
N ALA A 176 8.39 26.03 11.63
CA ALA A 176 9.85 26.23 11.59
C ALA A 176 10.30 27.28 10.56
N VAL A 177 9.61 27.40 9.42
CA VAL A 177 9.93 28.39 8.37
C VAL A 177 9.48 29.81 8.74
N ARG A 178 8.64 29.97 9.78
CA ARG A 178 8.13 31.28 10.24
C ARG A 178 8.95 31.89 11.40
N THR A 179 9.89 31.15 11.97
CA THR A 179 10.85 31.59 13.02
C THR A 179 12.21 31.90 12.43
#